data_AF-A0A957UC77-F1
#
_entry.id   AF-A0A957UC77-F1
#
_cell.length_a   1.000
_cell.length_b   1.000
_cell.length_c   1.000
_cell.angle_alpha   90.00
_cell.angle_beta   90.00
_cell.angle_gamma   90.00
#
_symmetry.space_group_name_H-M   'P 1'
#
loop_
_entity.id
_entity.type
_entity.pdbx_description
1 polymer ?
#
loop_
_entity_poly.entity_id
_entity_poly.type
_entity_poly.pdbx_seq_one_letter_code
_entity_poly.pdbx_strand_id
1 'polypeptide(L)'
;MFFSNGRILDSDIWINDAYEWDATGDPAWREIDLESVVLHEMGHWLALGHDPDVRAVMYYAIMSGTLKRTLFDNDRRGIEFIYPCPADDLPCNPSPEPTSTPTPTPSPTVTPTPTITPTPTITPTPT
;
A
#
# COMPACT_ATOMS: atom_id res chain seq x y z
N MET A 1 14.89 -10.93 2.47
CA MET A 1 15.18 -11.28 1.06
C MET A 1 16.00 -12.59 1.02
N PHE A 2 15.45 -13.68 0.49
CA PHE A 2 16.10 -14.99 0.36
C PHE A 2 16.27 -15.36 -1.12
N PHE A 3 17.50 -15.73 -1.51
CA PHE A 3 17.87 -16.08 -2.90
C PHE A 3 18.37 -17.50 -2.98
N SER A 4 17.93 -18.20 -4.04
CA SER A 4 18.52 -19.48 -4.42
C SER A 4 18.50 -19.63 -5.93
N ASN A 5 19.62 -20.08 -6.51
CA ASN A 5 19.75 -20.37 -7.94
C ASN A 5 19.27 -19.23 -8.87
N GLY A 6 19.62 -17.98 -8.53
CA GLY A 6 19.24 -16.80 -9.32
C GLY A 6 17.75 -16.42 -9.22
N ARG A 7 17.02 -16.94 -8.23
CA ARG A 7 15.61 -16.62 -8.00
C ARG A 7 15.42 -15.99 -6.63
N ILE A 8 14.54 -15.00 -6.57
CA ILE A 8 13.97 -14.48 -5.33
C ILE A 8 12.97 -15.54 -4.86
N LEU A 9 13.22 -16.13 -3.70
CA LEU A 9 12.31 -17.10 -3.12
C LEU A 9 11.35 -16.46 -2.12
N ASP A 10 11.83 -15.43 -1.42
CA ASP A 10 11.07 -14.78 -0.36
C ASP A 10 11.59 -13.37 -0.05
N SER A 11 10.70 -12.49 0.42
CA SER A 11 11.07 -11.21 1.00
C SER A 11 9.99 -10.71 1.95
N ASP A 12 10.35 -10.63 3.22
CA ASP A 12 9.52 -10.00 4.24
C ASP A 12 9.81 -8.50 4.36
N ILE A 13 8.77 -7.73 4.65
CA ILE A 13 8.87 -6.34 5.11
C ILE A 13 8.24 -6.28 6.49
N TRP A 14 8.97 -5.76 7.47
CA TRP A 14 8.44 -5.49 8.80
C TRP A 14 8.34 -3.99 9.03
N ILE A 15 7.12 -3.52 9.24
CA ILE A 15 6.85 -2.13 9.61
C ILE A 15 6.93 -2.00 11.12
N ASN A 16 7.82 -1.14 11.59
CA ASN A 16 8.02 -0.87 13.01
C ASN A 16 6.83 -0.04 13.55
N ASP A 17 6.12 -0.58 14.53
CA ASP A 17 4.93 0.01 15.14
C ASP A 17 5.22 1.15 16.13
N ALA A 18 6.50 1.43 16.41
CA ALA A 18 6.91 2.53 17.28
C ALA A 18 6.90 3.92 16.60
N TYR A 19 6.72 3.98 15.27
CA TYR A 19 6.68 5.24 14.53
C TYR A 19 5.26 5.78 14.36
N GLU A 20 5.14 7.10 14.30
CA GLU A 20 3.91 7.78 13.86
C GLU A 20 3.85 7.67 12.33
N TRP A 21 2.91 6.89 11.81
CA TRP A 21 2.77 6.62 10.38
C TRP A 21 1.66 7.48 9.77
N ASP A 22 1.95 8.12 8.64
CA ASP A 22 0.92 8.66 7.75
C ASP A 22 0.70 7.72 6.56
N ALA A 23 -0.56 7.42 6.27
CA ALA A 23 -0.96 6.68 5.07
C ALA A 23 -1.80 7.52 4.11
N THR A 24 -2.01 8.80 4.41
CA THR A 24 -2.90 9.69 3.62
C THR A 24 -2.15 10.45 2.53
N GLY A 25 -0.83 10.60 2.64
CA GLY A 25 0.00 11.39 1.73
C GLY A 25 0.12 12.85 2.14
N ASP A 26 -0.15 13.15 3.41
CA ASP A 26 0.02 14.47 4.00
C ASP A 26 0.64 14.34 5.41
N PRO A 27 1.85 13.78 5.53
CA PRO A 27 2.48 13.54 6.83
C PRO A 27 2.76 14.85 7.55
N ALA A 28 2.34 14.93 8.81
CA ALA A 28 2.79 16.00 9.71
C ALA A 28 4.32 15.91 9.94
N TRP A 29 4.91 16.96 10.51
CA TRP A 29 6.36 17.08 10.67
C TRP A 29 7.06 15.92 11.42
N ARG A 30 6.32 15.14 12.23
CA ARG A 30 6.83 13.95 12.95
C ARG A 30 6.43 12.63 12.31
N GLU A 31 5.46 12.65 11.43
CA GLU A 31 4.93 11.43 10.82
C GLU A 31 5.85 10.98 9.69
N ILE A 32 5.94 9.68 9.51
CA ILE A 32 6.66 9.05 8.40
C ILE A 32 5.62 8.58 7.39
N ASP A 33 5.83 8.97 6.13
CA ASP A 33 4.98 8.53 5.04
C ASP A 33 5.16 7.03 4.78
N LEU A 34 4.10 6.25 5.03
CA LEU A 34 4.11 4.79 4.91
C LEU A 34 4.38 4.35 3.47
N GLU A 35 3.75 4.98 2.49
CA GLU A 35 3.93 4.62 1.07
C GLU A 35 5.38 4.88 0.62
N SER A 36 6.00 5.97 1.06
CA SER A 36 7.42 6.27 0.76
C SER A 36 8.35 5.19 1.31
N VAL A 37 8.13 4.75 2.55
CA VAL A 37 8.94 3.67 3.16
C VAL A 37 8.69 2.35 2.44
N VAL A 38 7.44 1.97 2.22
CA VAL A 38 7.12 0.73 1.51
C VAL A 38 7.71 0.73 0.09
N LEU A 39 7.69 1.87 -0.62
CA LEU A 39 8.30 1.99 -1.95
C LEU A 39 9.82 1.78 -1.90
N HIS A 40 10.51 2.31 -0.87
CA HIS A 40 11.93 2.07 -0.64
C HIS A 40 12.22 0.57 -0.40
N GLU A 41 11.48 -0.07 0.52
CA GLU A 41 11.66 -1.49 0.83
C GLU A 41 11.30 -2.41 -0.36
N MET A 42 10.31 -2.02 -1.17
CA MET A 42 9.97 -2.69 -2.42
C MET A 42 11.13 -2.64 -3.43
N GLY A 43 11.89 -1.54 -3.44
CA GLY A 43 13.12 -1.44 -4.23
C GLY A 43 14.18 -2.46 -3.76
N HIS A 44 14.37 -2.62 -2.45
CA HIS A 44 15.24 -3.67 -1.91
C HIS A 44 14.77 -5.08 -2.26
N TRP A 45 13.46 -5.34 -2.23
CA TRP A 45 12.92 -6.61 -2.71
C TRP A 45 13.22 -6.86 -4.19
N LEU A 46 13.24 -5.81 -5.00
CA LEU A 46 13.64 -5.85 -6.41
C LEU A 46 15.16 -5.75 -6.64
N ALA A 47 15.96 -5.98 -5.58
CA ALA A 47 17.42 -6.00 -5.60
C ALA A 47 18.10 -4.66 -5.88
N LEU A 48 17.39 -3.53 -5.75
CA LEU A 48 18.02 -2.22 -5.68
C LEU A 48 18.76 -2.06 -4.34
N GLY A 49 19.98 -1.53 -4.40
CA GLY A 49 20.71 -1.07 -3.23
C GLY A 49 20.36 0.38 -2.87
N HIS A 50 20.93 0.89 -1.79
CA HIS A 50 20.83 2.31 -1.47
C HIS A 50 21.52 3.18 -2.53
N ASP A 51 20.93 4.33 -2.84
CA ASP A 51 21.48 5.38 -3.71
C ASP A 51 22.03 6.55 -2.85
N PRO A 52 23.21 7.12 -3.17
CA PRO A 52 23.74 8.28 -2.42
C PRO A 52 23.02 9.61 -2.69
N ASP A 53 22.18 9.72 -3.73
CA ASP A 53 21.39 10.91 -4.03
C ASP A 53 20.17 11.00 -3.11
N VAL A 54 20.11 12.06 -2.30
CA VAL A 54 19.01 12.28 -1.35
C VAL A 54 17.62 12.31 -2.00
N ARG A 55 17.54 12.63 -3.29
CA ARG A 55 16.30 12.68 -4.06
C ARG A 55 15.80 11.29 -4.47
N ALA A 56 16.68 10.31 -4.56
CA ALA A 56 16.33 8.94 -4.92
C ALA A 56 15.44 8.31 -3.85
N VAL A 57 14.43 7.56 -4.27
CA VAL A 57 13.61 6.76 -3.34
C VAL A 57 14.53 5.83 -2.55
N MET A 58 15.52 5.24 -3.21
CA MET A 58 16.51 4.35 -2.60
C MET A 58 17.57 5.06 -1.74
N TYR A 59 17.50 6.36 -1.48
CA TYR A 59 18.37 6.96 -0.46
C TYR A 59 18.14 6.31 0.90
N TYR A 60 19.21 6.04 1.64
CA TYR A 60 19.19 5.24 2.88
C TYR A 60 18.27 5.75 4.01
N ALA A 61 17.71 6.96 3.88
CA ALA A 61 16.85 7.56 4.87
C ALA A 61 15.61 8.22 4.24
N ILE A 62 14.50 8.16 4.98
CA ILE A 62 13.29 8.92 4.72
C ILE A 62 13.08 9.89 5.87
N MET A 63 12.89 11.16 5.52
CA MET A 63 12.70 12.24 6.49
C MET A 63 11.23 12.34 6.88
N SER A 64 10.93 12.55 8.16
CA SER A 64 9.56 12.78 8.63
C SER A 64 8.96 14.04 7.99
N GLY A 65 7.64 14.06 7.79
CA GLY A 65 6.93 15.16 7.15
C GLY A 65 7.28 15.36 5.67
N THR A 66 7.85 14.36 5.00
CA THR A 66 8.21 14.43 3.58
C THR A 66 7.61 13.28 2.79
N LEU A 67 7.40 13.52 1.49
CA LEU A 67 6.96 12.50 0.55
C LEU A 67 8.11 12.08 -0.37
N LYS A 68 8.18 10.77 -0.63
CA LYS A 68 9.13 10.11 -1.51
C LYS A 68 8.47 9.03 -2.37
N ARG A 69 7.26 9.31 -2.83
CA ARG A 69 6.41 8.39 -3.61
C ARG A 69 6.69 8.38 -5.12
N THR A 70 7.56 9.27 -5.61
CA THR A 70 7.90 9.36 -7.04
C THR A 70 9.31 8.85 -7.27
N LEU A 71 9.46 7.89 -8.18
CA LEU A 71 10.78 7.38 -8.57
C LEU A 71 11.67 8.49 -9.13
N PHE A 72 12.89 8.55 -8.63
CA PHE A 72 13.94 9.37 -9.21
C PHE A 72 14.54 8.67 -10.43
N ASP A 73 15.29 9.42 -11.20
CA ASP A 73 15.96 8.95 -12.42
C ASP A 73 16.86 7.74 -12.17
N ASN A 74 17.58 7.71 -11.05
CA ASN A 74 18.47 6.60 -10.71
C ASN A 74 17.69 5.35 -10.29
N ASP A 75 16.56 5.50 -9.59
CA ASP A 75 15.71 4.36 -9.22
C ASP A 75 15.20 3.64 -10.48
N ARG A 76 14.75 4.43 -11.48
CA ARG A 76 14.33 3.91 -12.81
C ARG A 76 15.45 3.19 -13.55
N ARG A 77 16.62 3.84 -13.69
CA ARG A 77 17.77 3.24 -14.38
C ARG A 77 18.28 1.99 -13.68
N GLY A 78 18.24 1.96 -12.35
CA GLY A 78 18.63 0.80 -11.56
C GLY A 78 17.72 -0.39 -11.84
N ILE A 79 16.40 -0.19 -11.82
CA ILE A 79 15.46 -1.31 -12.05
C ILE A 79 15.51 -1.78 -13.51
N GLU A 80 15.65 -0.87 -14.47
CA GLU A 80 15.85 -1.20 -15.89
C GLU A 80 17.16 -1.94 -16.14
N PHE A 81 18.20 -1.72 -15.33
CA PHE A 81 19.45 -2.46 -15.43
C PHE A 81 19.31 -3.91 -14.92
N ILE A 82 18.59 -4.11 -13.80
CA ILE A 82 18.37 -5.45 -13.22
C ILE A 82 17.35 -6.25 -14.05
N TYR A 83 16.29 -5.60 -14.52
CA TYR A 83 15.20 -6.16 -15.29
C TYR A 83 15.06 -5.41 -16.63
N PRO A 84 15.97 -5.65 -17.59
CA PRO A 84 15.95 -4.95 -18.86
C PRO A 84 14.70 -5.29 -19.65
N CYS A 85 14.21 -4.29 -20.39
CA CYS A 85 13.05 -4.47 -21.24
C CYS A 85 13.40 -5.20 -22.54
N PRO A 86 12.83 -6.38 -22.83
CA PRO A 86 12.98 -6.99 -24.14
C PRO A 86 12.22 -6.15 -25.18
N ALA A 87 12.89 -5.78 -26.27
CA ALA A 87 12.34 -4.85 -27.26
C ALA A 87 11.11 -5.39 -28.03
N ASP A 88 10.89 -6.72 -28.07
CA ASP A 88 10.09 -7.31 -29.15
C ASP A 88 8.85 -8.13 -28.74
N ASP A 89 8.66 -8.52 -27.47
CA ASP A 89 7.56 -9.45 -27.10
C ASP A 89 6.61 -9.00 -25.96
N LEU A 90 7.04 -8.14 -25.04
CA LEU A 90 6.18 -7.58 -23.97
C LEU A 90 6.66 -6.18 -23.58
N PRO A 91 5.83 -5.12 -23.70
CA PRO A 91 6.20 -3.80 -23.20
C PRO A 91 6.33 -3.86 -21.67
N CYS A 92 7.42 -3.32 -21.13
CA CYS A 92 7.68 -3.33 -19.68
C CYS A 92 6.75 -2.45 -18.85
N ASN A 93 5.94 -1.66 -19.55
CA ASN A 93 4.81 -0.96 -19.00
C ASN A 93 3.60 -1.28 -19.88
N PRO A 94 2.94 -2.44 -19.69
CA PRO A 94 1.68 -2.68 -20.37
C PRO A 94 0.73 -1.57 -19.91
N SER A 95 0.22 -0.77 -20.85
CA SER A 95 -0.89 0.14 -20.54
C SER A 95 -1.98 -0.69 -19.87
N PRO A 96 -2.57 -0.24 -18.74
CA PRO A 96 -3.69 -0.95 -18.16
C PRO A 96 -4.73 -1.14 -19.27
N GLU A 97 -5.10 -2.39 -19.52
CA GLU A 97 -6.23 -2.71 -20.38
C GLU A 97 -7.45 -1.98 -19.81
N PRO A 98 -8.28 -1.30 -20.62
CA PRO A 98 -9.42 -0.56 -20.08
C PRO A 98 -10.30 -1.50 -19.27
N THR A 99 -10.30 -1.33 -17.95
CA THR A 99 -11.13 -2.12 -17.04
C THR A 99 -12.59 -1.92 -17.43
N SER A 100 -13.27 -2.99 -17.84
CA SER A 100 -14.71 -2.94 -18.06
C SER A 100 -15.36 -2.50 -16.75
N THR A 101 -16.09 -1.38 -16.79
CA THR A 101 -16.82 -0.88 -15.62
C THR A 101 -17.79 -1.99 -15.18
N PRO A 102 -17.71 -2.46 -13.92
CA PRO A 102 -18.65 -3.47 -13.46
C PRO A 102 -20.05 -2.86 -13.51
N THR A 103 -20.98 -3.54 -14.19
CA THR A 103 -22.41 -3.21 -14.14
C THR A 103 -22.82 -3.09 -12.67
N PRO A 104 -23.50 -2.00 -12.24
CA PRO A 104 -23.89 -1.84 -10.85
C PRO A 104 -24.73 -3.04 -10.40
N THR A 105 -24.24 -3.73 -9.38
CA THR A 105 -25.02 -4.79 -8.72
C THR A 105 -26.22 -4.11 -8.05
N PRO A 106 -27.47 -4.59 -8.26
CA PRO A 106 -28.62 -4.01 -7.59
C PRO A 106 -28.42 -4.08 -6.08
N SER A 107 -28.58 -2.94 -5.41
CA SER A 107 -28.49 -2.84 -3.94
C SER A 107 -29.49 -3.80 -3.29
N PRO A 108 -29.13 -4.54 -2.24
CA PRO A 108 -30.08 -5.38 -1.54
C PRO A 108 -31.18 -4.51 -0.93
N THR A 109 -32.45 -4.85 -1.20
CA THR A 109 -33.61 -4.26 -0.56
C THR A 109 -33.52 -4.51 0.94
N VAL A 110 -33.47 -3.44 1.74
CA VAL A 110 -33.42 -3.53 3.20
C VAL A 110 -34.74 -4.13 3.69
N THR A 111 -34.71 -5.35 4.24
CA THR A 111 -35.87 -5.94 4.93
C THR A 111 -36.12 -5.15 6.22
N PRO A 112 -37.33 -4.63 6.48
CA PRO A 112 -37.60 -3.88 7.70
C PRO A 112 -37.43 -4.77 8.94
N THR A 113 -36.70 -4.27 9.93
CA THR A 113 -36.52 -4.90 11.24
C THR A 113 -37.89 -5.09 11.93
N PRO A 114 -38.20 -6.27 12.50
CA PRO A 114 -39.45 -6.46 13.23
C PRO A 114 -39.49 -5.59 14.48
N THR A 115 -40.53 -4.77 14.60
CA THR A 115 -40.82 -3.97 15.80
C THR A 115 -41.06 -4.89 17.00
N ILE A 116 -40.23 -4.77 18.04
CA ILE A 116 -40.45 -5.43 19.32
C ILE A 116 -41.68 -4.82 20.03
N THR A 117 -42.69 -5.65 20.28
CA THR A 117 -43.89 -5.29 21.06
C THR A 117 -43.50 -5.10 22.54
N PRO A 118 -43.88 -4.00 23.20
CA PRO A 118 -43.56 -3.79 24.61
C PRO A 118 -44.27 -4.81 25.52
N THR A 119 -43.52 -5.36 26.48
CA THR A 119 -44.01 -6.29 27.52
C THR A 119 -45.06 -5.60 28.42
N PRO A 120 -46.18 -6.26 28.78
CA PRO A 120 -47.18 -5.66 29.65
C PRO A 120 -46.64 -5.47 31.08
N THR A 121 -46.76 -4.25 31.60
CA THR A 121 -46.47 -3.90 32.99
C THR A 121 -47.52 -4.52 33.91
N ILE A 122 -47.09 -5.39 34.82
CA ILE A 122 -47.93 -5.91 35.91
C ILE A 122 -47.92 -4.91 37.07
N THR A 123 -49.08 -4.32 37.34
CA THR A 123 -49.31 -3.45 38.50
C THR A 123 -49.55 -4.30 39.76
N PRO A 124 -48.80 -4.13 40.86
CA PRO A 124 -49.10 -4.83 42.11
C PRO A 124 -50.31 -4.21 42.81
N THR A 125 -51.21 -5.06 43.30
CA THR A 125 -52.41 -4.69 44.08
C THR A 125 -52.03 -4.28 45.51
N PRO A 126 -52.51 -3.13 46.03
CA PRO A 126 -52.28 -2.74 47.42
C PRO A 126 -53.16 -3.54 48.40
N THR A 127 -52.62 -3.80 49.60
CA THR A 127 -53.31 -4.45 50.74
C THR A 127 -54.12 -3.44 51.54
#